data_AF-A0A9E2BYI9-F1
#
_entry.id   AF-A0A9E2BYI9-F1
#
_cell.length_a   1.000
_cell.length_b   1.000
_cell.length_c   1.000
_cell.angle_alpha   90.00
_cell.angle_beta   90.00
_cell.angle_gamma   90.00
#
_symmetry.space_group_name_H-M   'P 1'
#
loop_
_entity.id
_entity.type
_entity.pdbx_description
1 polymer ?
#
loop_
_entity_poly.entity_id
_entity_poly.type
_entity_poly.pdbx_seq_one_letter_code
_entity_poly.pdbx_strand_id
1 'polypeptide(L)'
;MSSAQIEIQLIASVVAAACAIPGVFLILRRMALMSDAISHAILLGIVVAFFIVKDLASPILMVAAALTGILTVALVEVISKTKLVKEDAALGLVFPVLFSIGVILISRYAGNVHLDADSVLLGELAFAPFNRLEISGIDIGPKSLYVMGGILVINIVFITVFFKELKLATFDAGLATILGFMPVTLHYALMGLISLTAVGAFDAVGSILVVALMIAPPATAYLLTDSLARMLIYSGLLAIVSAIGGYWLAHGLDASIAGSMATMTGIVFLLVFLFTPSRGLIAIARRRHEQKFEFAMTSLLIHLAQHEKEPDAAWECNEAHLEAHFRWESEFADRIIRKAEKEGFITKIEDLLALTTEGRSDAQKAIVR
;
A
#
# COMPACT_ATOMS: atom_id res chain seq x y z
N MET A 1 -25.86 20.51 3.57
CA MET A 1 -25.54 19.43 2.62
C MET A 1 -26.81 19.08 1.86
N SER A 2 -26.78 19.00 0.53
CA SER A 2 -27.95 18.53 -0.23
C SER A 2 -28.09 17.00 -0.13
N SER A 3 -29.27 16.45 -0.42
CA SER A 3 -29.51 15.00 -0.43
C SER A 3 -28.52 14.26 -1.35
N ALA A 4 -28.22 14.81 -2.52
CA ALA A 4 -27.26 14.25 -3.46
C ALA A 4 -25.82 14.18 -2.90
N GLN A 5 -25.38 15.18 -2.11
CA GLN A 5 -24.05 15.14 -1.50
C GLN A 5 -23.91 13.99 -0.49
N ILE A 6 -24.98 13.72 0.25
CA ILE A 6 -25.02 12.61 1.22
C ILE A 6 -24.98 11.26 0.46
N GLU A 7 -25.75 11.14 -0.63
CA GLU A 7 -25.73 9.94 -1.48
C GLU A 7 -24.33 9.67 -2.06
N ILE A 8 -23.65 10.69 -2.58
CA ILE A 8 -22.28 10.57 -3.12
C ILE A 8 -21.31 10.09 -2.04
N GLN A 9 -21.33 10.70 -0.85
CA GLN A 9 -20.43 10.33 0.24
C GLN A 9 -20.69 8.90 0.75
N LEU A 10 -21.95 8.47 0.75
CA LEU A 10 -22.32 7.13 1.16
C LEU A 10 -21.86 6.08 0.13
N ILE A 11 -22.06 6.34 -1.17
CA ILE A 11 -21.52 5.50 -2.26
C ILE A 11 -19.99 5.45 -2.16
N ALA A 12 -19.33 6.60 -2.03
CA ALA A 12 -17.88 6.70 -1.92
C ALA A 12 -17.34 5.90 -0.74
N SER A 13 -18.02 5.94 0.42
CA SER A 13 -17.63 5.20 1.61
C SER A 13 -17.77 3.68 1.42
N VAL A 14 -18.88 3.23 0.83
CA VAL A 14 -19.13 1.81 0.56
C VAL A 14 -18.13 1.27 -0.47
N VAL A 15 -17.90 2.02 -1.55
CA VAL A 15 -16.91 1.66 -2.58
C VAL A 15 -15.51 1.61 -1.99
N ALA A 16 -15.11 2.64 -1.23
CA ALA A 16 -13.81 2.69 -0.59
C ALA A 16 -13.56 1.50 0.33
N ALA A 17 -14.56 1.14 1.17
CA ALA A 17 -14.47 -0.06 2.00
C ALA A 17 -14.41 -1.34 1.16
N ALA A 18 -15.26 -1.46 0.13
CA ALA A 18 -15.32 -2.64 -0.72
C ALA A 18 -13.99 -2.91 -1.43
N CYS A 19 -13.32 -1.87 -1.91
CA CYS A 19 -12.00 -1.95 -2.56
C CYS A 19 -10.85 -2.20 -1.56
N ALA A 20 -10.84 -1.50 -0.42
CA ALA A 20 -9.72 -1.51 0.50
C ALA A 20 -9.56 -2.82 1.27
N ILE A 21 -10.67 -3.52 1.56
CA ILE A 21 -10.64 -4.79 2.30
C ILE A 21 -9.89 -5.90 1.52
N PRO A 22 -10.29 -6.29 0.28
CA PRO A 22 -9.54 -7.27 -0.51
C PRO A 22 -8.16 -6.74 -0.93
N GLY A 23 -7.99 -5.42 -1.06
CA GLY A 23 -6.70 -4.77 -1.34
C GLY A 23 -5.60 -5.07 -0.31
N VAL A 24 -5.95 -5.36 0.95
CA VAL A 24 -5.00 -5.83 1.97
C VAL A 24 -4.23 -7.06 1.51
N PHE A 25 -4.89 -8.01 0.86
CA PHE A 25 -4.24 -9.23 0.38
C PHE A 25 -3.35 -8.97 -0.84
N LEU A 26 -3.67 -7.98 -1.69
CA LEU A 26 -2.78 -7.57 -2.78
C LEU A 26 -1.45 -7.02 -2.25
N ILE A 27 -1.50 -6.15 -1.24
CA ILE A 27 -0.30 -5.62 -0.60
C ILE A 27 0.52 -6.72 0.07
N LEU A 28 -0.12 -7.57 0.87
CA LEU A 28 0.58 -8.64 1.59
C LEU A 28 1.21 -9.68 0.66
N ARG A 29 0.58 -9.94 -0.50
CA ARG A 29 1.12 -10.85 -1.53
C ARG A 29 2.04 -10.17 -2.53
N ARG A 30 2.32 -8.87 -2.39
CA ARG A 30 3.15 -8.07 -3.32
C ARG A 30 2.63 -8.01 -4.75
N MET A 31 1.30 -8.12 -4.92
CA MET A 31 0.63 -8.10 -6.22
C MET A 31 -0.13 -6.78 -6.44
N ALA A 32 0.38 -5.67 -5.91
CA ALA A 32 -0.33 -4.38 -5.97
C ALA A 32 -0.67 -3.95 -7.41
N LEU A 33 0.26 -4.15 -8.35
CA LEU A 33 0.09 -3.82 -9.77
C LEU A 33 -0.92 -4.72 -10.50
N MET A 34 -1.33 -5.84 -9.88
CA MET A 34 -2.34 -6.73 -10.46
C MET A 34 -3.71 -6.04 -10.56
N SER A 35 -4.07 -5.18 -9.61
CA SER A 35 -5.33 -4.42 -9.64
C SER A 35 -5.43 -3.51 -10.86
N ASP A 36 -4.31 -2.92 -11.26
CA ASP A 36 -4.24 -2.01 -12.41
C ASP A 36 -4.37 -2.79 -13.73
N ALA A 37 -3.63 -3.90 -13.85
CA ALA A 37 -3.72 -4.81 -14.99
C ALA A 37 -5.14 -5.37 -15.17
N ILE A 38 -5.81 -5.76 -14.07
CA ILE A 38 -7.21 -6.19 -14.10
C ILE A 38 -8.09 -5.07 -14.64
N SER A 39 -7.94 -3.83 -14.13
CA SER A 39 -8.78 -2.69 -14.52
C SER A 39 -8.75 -2.41 -16.02
N HIS A 40 -7.59 -2.54 -16.66
CA HIS A 40 -7.46 -2.40 -18.11
C HIS A 40 -7.96 -3.61 -18.90
N ALA A 41 -7.88 -4.82 -18.34
CA ALA A 41 -8.37 -6.02 -19.02
C ALA A 41 -9.91 -6.16 -19.01
N ILE A 42 -10.61 -5.47 -18.10
CA ILE A 42 -12.07 -5.47 -17.99
C ILE A 42 -12.76 -5.10 -19.30
N LEU A 43 -12.20 -4.14 -20.05
CA LEU A 43 -12.77 -3.66 -21.31
C LEU A 43 -13.01 -4.82 -22.29
N LEU A 44 -12.05 -5.73 -22.42
CA LEU A 44 -12.18 -6.89 -23.30
C LEU A 44 -13.38 -7.75 -22.92
N GLY A 45 -13.58 -8.01 -21.62
CA GLY A 45 -14.69 -8.82 -21.13
C GLY A 45 -16.05 -8.18 -21.38
N ILE A 46 -16.14 -6.86 -21.15
CA ILE A 46 -17.36 -6.08 -21.43
C ILE A 46 -17.74 -6.16 -22.91
N VAL A 47 -16.79 -5.95 -23.81
CA VAL A 47 -17.04 -5.91 -25.26
C VAL A 47 -17.46 -7.27 -25.81
N VAL A 48 -16.78 -8.34 -25.38
CA VAL A 48 -17.12 -9.70 -25.79
C VAL A 48 -18.53 -10.07 -25.32
N ALA A 49 -18.89 -9.74 -24.07
CA ALA A 49 -20.24 -9.98 -23.57
C ALA A 49 -21.30 -9.14 -24.27
N PHE A 50 -20.99 -7.88 -24.57
CA PHE A 50 -21.90 -6.99 -25.28
C PHE A 50 -22.27 -7.52 -26.67
N PHE A 51 -21.34 -8.15 -27.41
CA PHE A 51 -21.70 -8.74 -28.70
C PHE A 51 -22.64 -9.95 -28.60
N ILE A 52 -22.63 -10.65 -27.48
CA ILE A 52 -23.51 -11.80 -27.23
C ILE A 52 -24.89 -11.32 -26.77
N VAL A 53 -24.93 -10.43 -25.79
CA VAL A 53 -26.18 -10.04 -25.10
C VAL A 53 -26.85 -8.84 -25.76
N LYS A 54 -26.07 -7.92 -26.34
CA LYS A 54 -26.52 -6.64 -26.92
C LYS A 54 -27.28 -5.73 -25.94
N ASP A 55 -27.06 -5.92 -24.65
CA ASP A 55 -27.64 -5.12 -23.57
C ASP A 55 -26.54 -4.73 -22.57
N LEU A 56 -26.36 -3.42 -22.38
CA LEU A 56 -25.38 -2.84 -21.45
C LEU A 56 -25.79 -2.98 -19.98
N ALA A 57 -27.09 -3.15 -19.69
CA ALA A 57 -27.59 -3.27 -18.33
C ALA A 57 -27.51 -4.71 -17.79
N SER A 58 -27.13 -5.69 -18.63
CA SER A 58 -27.17 -7.10 -18.27
C SER A 58 -26.08 -7.46 -17.25
N PRO A 59 -26.41 -8.18 -16.16
CA PRO A 59 -25.44 -8.69 -15.20
C PRO A 59 -24.36 -9.60 -15.81
N ILE A 60 -24.61 -10.13 -17.02
CA ILE A 60 -23.67 -10.98 -17.76
C ILE A 60 -22.38 -10.21 -18.09
N LEU A 61 -22.45 -8.90 -18.32
CA LEU A 61 -21.27 -8.08 -18.61
C LEU A 61 -20.32 -8.04 -17.41
N MET A 62 -20.84 -7.90 -16.19
CA MET A 62 -20.02 -7.95 -14.98
C MET A 62 -19.33 -9.31 -14.81
N VAL A 63 -20.04 -10.41 -15.09
CA VAL A 63 -19.46 -11.76 -14.99
C VAL A 63 -18.35 -11.93 -16.02
N ALA A 64 -18.57 -11.54 -17.28
CA ALA A 64 -17.56 -11.64 -18.33
C ALA A 64 -16.33 -10.76 -18.04
N ALA A 65 -16.54 -9.53 -17.58
CA ALA A 65 -15.49 -8.64 -17.13
C ALA A 65 -14.67 -9.24 -15.97
N ALA A 66 -15.35 -9.82 -14.97
CA ALA A 66 -14.70 -10.47 -13.85
C ALA A 66 -13.86 -11.68 -14.32
N LEU A 67 -14.40 -12.48 -15.25
CA LEU A 67 -13.70 -13.61 -15.87
C LEU A 67 -12.47 -13.18 -16.65
N THR A 68 -12.52 -12.05 -17.38
CA THR A 68 -11.33 -11.52 -18.06
C THR A 68 -10.25 -11.06 -17.09
N GLY A 69 -10.60 -10.56 -15.90
CA GLY A 69 -9.61 -10.31 -14.85
C GLY A 69 -8.94 -11.59 -14.36
N ILE A 70 -9.69 -12.67 -14.14
CA ILE A 70 -9.11 -13.99 -13.79
C ILE A 70 -8.20 -14.50 -14.92
N LEU A 71 -8.64 -14.38 -16.17
CA LEU A 71 -7.82 -14.72 -17.34
C LEU A 71 -6.51 -13.92 -17.37
N THR A 72 -6.56 -12.64 -17.03
CA THR A 72 -5.37 -11.78 -16.97
C THR A 72 -4.38 -12.29 -15.94
N VAL A 73 -4.85 -12.61 -14.72
CA VAL A 73 -4.00 -13.18 -13.67
C VAL A 73 -3.39 -14.50 -14.13
N ALA A 74 -4.19 -15.39 -14.73
CA ALA A 74 -3.72 -16.68 -15.23
C ALA A 74 -2.63 -16.52 -16.32
N LEU A 75 -2.82 -15.59 -17.26
CA LEU A 75 -1.83 -15.32 -18.32
C LEU A 75 -0.52 -14.76 -17.75
N VAL A 76 -0.61 -13.79 -16.83
CA VAL A 76 0.56 -13.22 -16.15
C VAL A 76 1.31 -14.30 -15.39
N GLU A 77 0.61 -15.16 -14.66
CA GLU A 77 1.19 -16.26 -13.90
C GLU A 77 1.85 -17.31 -14.79
N VAL A 78 1.24 -17.67 -15.93
CA VAL A 78 1.82 -18.61 -16.90
C VAL A 78 3.14 -18.05 -17.45
N ILE A 79 3.17 -16.77 -17.81
CA ILE A 79 4.38 -16.12 -18.33
C ILE A 79 5.45 -16.01 -17.24
N SER A 80 5.08 -15.58 -16.03
CA SER A 80 6.05 -15.42 -14.93
C SER A 80 6.61 -16.76 -14.43
N LYS A 81 5.82 -17.85 -14.49
CA LYS A 81 6.27 -19.22 -14.16
C LYS A 81 7.37 -19.74 -15.08
N THR A 82 7.48 -19.22 -16.31
CA THR A 82 8.60 -19.60 -17.21
C THR A 82 9.97 -19.13 -16.71
N LYS A 83 10.00 -18.18 -15.75
CA LYS A 83 11.21 -17.50 -15.24
C LYS A 83 12.01 -16.73 -16.29
N LEU A 84 11.49 -16.59 -17.51
CA LEU A 84 12.12 -15.80 -18.57
C LEU A 84 11.88 -14.30 -18.40
N VAL A 85 10.75 -13.94 -17.79
CA VAL A 85 10.30 -12.56 -17.61
C VAL A 85 9.84 -12.39 -16.16
N LYS A 86 10.19 -11.26 -15.52
CA LYS A 86 9.72 -10.92 -14.17
C LYS A 86 8.22 -10.65 -14.17
N GLU A 87 7.55 -10.87 -13.04
CA GLU A 87 6.11 -10.68 -12.90
C GLU A 87 5.63 -9.28 -13.32
N ASP A 88 6.32 -8.22 -12.88
CA ASP A 88 6.00 -6.83 -13.27
C ASP A 88 6.08 -6.60 -14.79
N ALA A 89 7.04 -7.26 -15.46
CA ALA A 89 7.18 -7.18 -16.91
C ALA A 89 6.15 -8.06 -17.64
N ALA A 90 5.74 -9.19 -17.06
CA ALA A 90 4.65 -10.00 -17.57
C ALA A 90 3.31 -9.24 -17.50
N LEU A 91 3.06 -8.52 -16.41
CA LEU A 91 1.94 -7.58 -16.30
C LEU A 91 1.97 -6.57 -17.45
N GLY A 92 3.10 -5.88 -17.62
CA GLY A 92 3.33 -4.90 -18.68
C GLY A 92 3.23 -5.43 -20.11
N LEU A 93 3.21 -6.75 -20.31
CA LEU A 93 3.00 -7.38 -21.62
C LEU A 93 1.54 -7.80 -21.82
N VAL A 94 0.92 -8.39 -20.80
CA VAL A 94 -0.43 -8.98 -20.92
C VAL A 94 -1.50 -7.91 -20.99
N PHE A 95 -1.49 -6.93 -20.08
CA PHE A 95 -2.60 -5.96 -20.03
C PHE A 95 -2.69 -5.09 -21.30
N PRO A 96 -1.59 -4.59 -21.92
CA PRO A 96 -1.73 -3.80 -23.14
C PRO A 96 -2.26 -4.61 -24.30
N VAL A 97 -1.91 -5.90 -24.39
CA VAL A 97 -2.42 -6.80 -25.42
C VAL A 97 -3.92 -7.00 -25.26
N LEU A 98 -4.39 -7.38 -24.07
CA LEU A 98 -5.83 -7.57 -23.82
C LEU A 98 -6.63 -6.28 -24.02
N PHE A 99 -6.11 -5.15 -23.52
CA PHE A 99 -6.72 -3.84 -23.70
C PHE A 99 -6.81 -3.47 -25.19
N SER A 100 -5.71 -3.62 -25.95
CA SER A 100 -5.68 -3.31 -27.38
C SER A 100 -6.66 -4.18 -28.18
N ILE A 101 -6.79 -5.48 -27.85
CA ILE A 101 -7.79 -6.35 -28.47
C ILE A 101 -9.20 -5.82 -28.20
N GLY A 102 -9.50 -5.44 -26.95
CA GLY A 102 -10.79 -4.84 -26.58
C GLY A 102 -11.11 -3.58 -27.37
N VAL A 103 -10.14 -2.65 -27.46
CA VAL A 103 -10.28 -1.40 -28.23
C VAL A 103 -10.46 -1.67 -29.72
N ILE A 104 -9.70 -2.59 -30.32
CA ILE A 104 -9.84 -2.97 -31.74
C ILE A 104 -11.23 -3.54 -32.01
N LEU A 105 -11.74 -4.41 -31.12
CA LEU A 105 -13.09 -4.97 -31.24
C LEU A 105 -14.17 -3.88 -31.21
N ILE A 106 -14.08 -2.91 -30.29
CA ILE A 106 -14.99 -1.77 -30.24
C ILE A 106 -14.90 -0.96 -31.53
N SER A 107 -13.70 -0.54 -31.91
CA SER A 107 -13.48 0.32 -33.07
C SER A 107 -13.99 -0.30 -34.37
N ARG A 108 -13.80 -1.62 -34.53
CA ARG A 108 -14.17 -2.33 -35.76
C ARG A 108 -15.65 -2.70 -35.84
N TYR A 109 -16.25 -3.13 -34.74
CA TYR A 109 -17.59 -3.75 -34.74
C TYR A 109 -18.66 -2.92 -34.04
N ALA A 110 -18.28 -1.87 -33.32
CA ALA A 110 -19.19 -1.07 -32.52
C ALA A 110 -19.24 0.42 -32.91
N GLY A 111 -18.59 0.85 -34.00
CA GLY A 111 -18.53 2.25 -34.44
C GLY A 111 -19.86 2.95 -34.76
N ASN A 112 -20.99 2.23 -34.85
CA ASN A 112 -22.35 2.78 -34.99
C ASN A 112 -23.14 2.83 -33.67
N VAL A 113 -22.62 2.22 -32.62
CA VAL A 113 -23.17 2.32 -31.26
C VAL A 113 -22.30 3.37 -30.57
N HIS A 114 -22.88 4.41 -29.97
CA HIS A 114 -22.13 5.39 -29.18
C HIS A 114 -21.63 4.74 -27.88
N LEU A 115 -20.78 3.72 -27.99
CA LEU A 115 -19.92 3.28 -26.91
C LEU A 115 -18.76 4.26 -26.89
N ASP A 116 -18.99 5.43 -26.29
CA ASP A 116 -17.89 6.31 -25.93
C ASP A 116 -17.04 5.51 -24.95
N ALA A 117 -15.89 5.02 -25.42
CA ALA A 117 -14.96 4.30 -24.58
C ALA A 117 -14.67 5.14 -23.33
N ASP A 118 -14.61 6.47 -23.45
CA ASP A 118 -14.42 7.40 -22.34
C ASP A 118 -15.56 7.37 -21.31
N SER A 119 -16.83 7.27 -21.74
CA SER A 119 -17.97 7.21 -20.81
C SER A 119 -18.12 5.84 -20.12
N VAL A 120 -17.67 4.76 -20.78
CA VAL A 120 -17.58 3.44 -20.15
C VAL A 120 -16.34 3.34 -19.25
N LEU A 121 -15.22 3.96 -19.62
CA LEU A 121 -13.91 3.75 -18.98
C LEU A 121 -13.64 4.68 -17.78
N LEU A 122 -14.22 5.87 -17.75
CA LEU A 122 -13.84 6.89 -16.77
C LEU A 122 -14.65 6.83 -15.46
N GLY A 123 -15.82 6.19 -15.46
CA GLY A 123 -16.66 5.96 -14.26
C GLY A 123 -16.79 7.20 -13.38
N GLU A 124 -17.81 8.02 -13.59
CA GLU A 124 -17.85 9.33 -12.94
C GLU A 124 -18.73 9.32 -11.69
N LEU A 125 -18.07 9.33 -10.51
CA LEU A 125 -18.75 9.29 -9.20
C LEU A 125 -19.79 10.41 -9.03
N ALA A 126 -19.60 11.55 -9.70
CA ALA A 126 -20.56 12.65 -9.70
C ALA A 126 -21.91 12.25 -10.32
N PHE A 127 -21.92 11.30 -11.26
CA PHE A 127 -23.12 10.83 -11.93
C PHE A 127 -23.77 9.59 -11.29
N ALA A 128 -23.07 8.89 -10.40
CA ALA A 128 -23.56 7.70 -9.71
C ALA A 128 -24.94 7.86 -9.01
N PRO A 129 -25.29 9.02 -8.39
CA PRO A 129 -26.60 9.22 -7.78
C PRO A 129 -27.78 9.31 -8.77
N PHE A 130 -27.52 9.59 -10.05
CA PHE A 130 -28.57 9.72 -11.07
C PHE A 130 -28.96 8.38 -11.70
N ASN A 131 -28.12 7.35 -11.56
CA ASN A 131 -28.47 5.99 -11.97
C ASN A 131 -29.24 5.30 -10.84
N ARG A 132 -30.57 5.47 -10.84
CA ARG A 132 -31.45 5.00 -9.77
C ARG A 132 -32.01 3.61 -10.06
N LEU A 133 -32.16 2.82 -9.01
CA LEU A 133 -32.80 1.52 -9.09
C LEU A 133 -34.30 1.71 -8.83
N GLU A 134 -35.12 1.43 -9.84
CA GLU A 134 -36.57 1.40 -9.70
C GLU A 134 -37.03 -0.06 -9.60
N ILE A 135 -37.63 -0.46 -8.48
CA ILE A 135 -38.32 -1.75 -8.36
C ILE A 135 -39.81 -1.47 -8.24
N SER A 136 -40.58 -2.04 -9.17
CA SER A 136 -42.05 -1.89 -9.19
C SER A 136 -42.54 -0.43 -9.21
N GLY A 137 -41.77 0.48 -9.85
CA GLY A 137 -42.09 1.90 -9.97
C GLY A 137 -41.77 2.75 -8.74
N ILE A 138 -41.10 2.17 -7.74
CA ILE A 138 -40.60 2.88 -6.56
C ILE A 138 -39.08 3.03 -6.69
N ASP A 139 -38.62 4.28 -6.67
CA ASP A 139 -37.22 4.64 -6.59
C ASP A 139 -36.68 4.31 -5.18
N ILE A 140 -35.78 3.33 -5.12
CA ILE A 140 -35.18 2.84 -3.88
C ILE A 140 -33.80 3.49 -3.62
N GLY A 141 -33.31 4.30 -4.57
CA GLY A 141 -32.03 4.99 -4.47
C GLY A 141 -30.98 4.55 -5.51
N PRO A 142 -29.72 4.98 -5.35
CA PRO A 142 -28.68 4.79 -6.36
C PRO A 142 -28.33 3.30 -6.57
N LYS A 143 -28.37 2.85 -7.82
CA LYS A 143 -28.03 1.46 -8.21
C LYS A 143 -26.62 1.06 -7.76
N SER A 144 -25.65 1.96 -7.92
CA SER A 144 -24.24 1.73 -7.53
C SER A 144 -24.09 1.42 -6.04
N LEU A 145 -24.95 2.00 -5.19
CA LEU A 145 -24.93 1.73 -3.75
C LEU A 145 -25.31 0.27 -3.44
N TYR A 146 -26.36 -0.24 -4.10
CA TYR A 146 -26.82 -1.61 -3.90
C TYR A 146 -25.84 -2.63 -4.46
N VAL A 147 -25.30 -2.38 -5.66
CA VAL A 147 -24.30 -3.26 -6.29
C VAL A 147 -23.03 -3.32 -5.42
N MET A 148 -22.49 -2.17 -5.04
CA MET A 148 -21.27 -2.11 -4.23
C MET A 148 -21.48 -2.52 -2.78
N GLY A 149 -22.66 -2.28 -2.22
CA GLY A 149 -23.06 -2.82 -0.92
C GLY A 149 -23.12 -4.35 -0.93
N GLY A 150 -23.69 -4.94 -2.00
CA GLY A 150 -23.69 -6.39 -2.21
C GLY A 150 -22.27 -6.96 -2.33
N ILE A 151 -21.42 -6.32 -3.14
CA ILE A 151 -20.01 -6.72 -3.29
C ILE A 151 -19.25 -6.58 -1.96
N LEU A 152 -19.47 -5.51 -1.20
CA LEU A 152 -18.88 -5.33 0.12
C LEU A 152 -19.26 -6.47 1.07
N VAL A 153 -20.54 -6.85 1.09
CA VAL A 153 -21.02 -7.99 1.89
C VAL A 153 -20.36 -9.29 1.43
N ILE A 154 -20.29 -9.54 0.12
CA ILE A 154 -19.60 -10.71 -0.43
C ILE A 154 -18.13 -10.72 0.00
N ASN A 155 -17.44 -9.58 -0.06
CA ASN A 155 -16.04 -9.45 0.35
C ASN A 155 -15.87 -9.77 1.84
N ILE A 156 -16.70 -9.18 2.70
CA ILE A 156 -16.66 -9.41 4.15
C ILE A 156 -16.95 -10.88 4.47
N VAL A 157 -18.00 -11.47 3.88
CA VAL A 157 -18.38 -12.86 4.09
C VAL A 157 -17.28 -13.79 3.64
N PHE A 158 -16.78 -13.63 2.41
CA PHE A 158 -15.70 -14.46 1.87
C PHE A 158 -14.45 -14.40 2.77
N ILE A 159 -14.01 -13.20 3.13
CA ILE A 159 -12.80 -13.02 3.94
C ILE A 159 -13.00 -13.55 5.36
N THR A 160 -14.19 -13.42 5.93
CA THR A 160 -14.49 -13.92 7.28
C THR A 160 -14.54 -15.45 7.30
N VAL A 161 -15.21 -16.07 6.32
CA VAL A 161 -15.34 -17.52 6.20
C VAL A 161 -13.98 -18.16 5.94
N PHE A 162 -13.20 -17.61 5.00
CA PHE A 162 -11.89 -18.13 4.63
C PHE A 162 -10.74 -17.43 5.36
N PHE A 163 -10.99 -16.81 6.51
CA PHE A 163 -9.99 -15.96 7.18
C PHE A 163 -8.71 -16.72 7.53
N LYS A 164 -8.85 -17.95 8.05
CA LYS A 164 -7.71 -18.77 8.49
C LYS A 164 -6.89 -19.25 7.31
N GLU A 165 -7.59 -19.66 6.26
CA GLU A 165 -7.08 -20.18 5.00
C GLU A 165 -6.35 -19.08 4.21
N LEU A 166 -6.98 -17.90 4.06
CA LEU A 166 -6.39 -16.74 3.41
C LEU A 166 -5.17 -16.24 4.17
N LYS A 167 -5.23 -16.20 5.51
CA LYS A 167 -4.09 -15.82 6.34
C LYS A 167 -2.92 -16.76 6.08
N LEU A 168 -3.13 -18.06 6.22
CA LEU A 168 -2.07 -19.05 6.07
C LEU A 168 -1.50 -19.05 4.65
N ALA A 169 -2.36 -19.13 3.62
CA ALA A 169 -1.93 -19.13 2.22
C ALA A 169 -1.22 -17.84 1.79
N THR A 170 -1.46 -16.71 2.47
CA THR A 170 -0.80 -15.44 2.17
C THR A 170 0.59 -15.34 2.78
N PHE A 171 0.79 -15.90 3.99
CA PHE A 171 2.09 -15.84 4.68
C PHE A 171 2.99 -17.05 4.41
N ASP A 172 2.39 -18.24 4.22
CA ASP A 172 3.11 -19.47 3.91
C ASP A 172 2.21 -20.47 3.14
N ALA A 173 2.32 -20.45 1.80
CA ALA A 173 1.60 -21.37 0.94
C ALA A 173 2.06 -22.84 1.09
N GLY A 174 3.31 -23.07 1.51
CA GLY A 174 3.85 -24.41 1.72
C GLY A 174 3.23 -25.05 2.96
N LEU A 175 3.22 -24.33 4.07
CA LEU A 175 2.54 -24.74 5.31
C LEU A 175 1.03 -24.90 5.09
N ALA A 176 0.40 -24.02 4.30
CA ALA A 176 -1.01 -24.17 3.92
C ALA A 176 -1.28 -25.51 3.22
N THR A 177 -0.41 -25.91 2.30
CA THR A 177 -0.53 -27.19 1.58
C THR A 177 -0.35 -28.37 2.52
N ILE A 178 0.64 -28.33 3.42
CA ILE A 178 0.90 -29.40 4.40
C ILE A 178 -0.28 -29.59 5.37
N LEU A 179 -0.94 -28.49 5.75
CA LEU A 179 -2.12 -28.51 6.61
C LEU A 179 -3.42 -28.91 5.87
N GLY A 180 -3.34 -29.28 4.59
CA GLY A 180 -4.46 -29.79 3.79
C GLY A 180 -5.29 -28.70 3.10
N PHE A 181 -4.86 -27.44 3.12
CA PHE A 181 -5.53 -26.38 2.38
C PHE A 181 -5.10 -26.35 0.90
N MET A 182 -5.94 -25.75 0.07
CA MET A 182 -5.70 -25.60 -1.37
C MET A 182 -5.32 -24.14 -1.71
N PRO A 183 -4.06 -23.71 -1.48
CA PRO A 183 -3.65 -22.30 -1.65
C PRO A 183 -3.83 -21.79 -3.08
N VAL A 184 -3.70 -22.66 -4.09
CA VAL A 184 -3.91 -22.31 -5.51
C VAL A 184 -5.37 -21.94 -5.76
N THR A 185 -6.32 -22.74 -5.29
CA THR A 185 -7.75 -22.44 -5.43
C THR A 185 -8.12 -21.15 -4.70
N LEU A 186 -7.59 -20.96 -3.48
CA LEU A 186 -7.80 -19.72 -2.72
C LEU A 186 -7.20 -18.50 -3.40
N HIS A 187 -6.06 -18.65 -4.08
CA HIS A 187 -5.47 -17.60 -4.89
C HIS A 187 -6.43 -17.17 -6.00
N TYR A 188 -6.91 -18.09 -6.84
CA TYR A 188 -7.84 -17.73 -7.91
C TYR A 188 -9.21 -17.26 -7.40
N ALA A 189 -9.70 -17.80 -6.28
CA ALA A 189 -10.92 -17.30 -5.65
C ALA A 189 -10.77 -15.85 -5.17
N LEU A 190 -9.63 -15.52 -4.54
CA LEU A 190 -9.31 -14.16 -4.14
C LEU A 190 -9.14 -13.23 -5.36
N MET A 191 -8.49 -13.70 -6.43
CA MET A 191 -8.35 -12.92 -7.66
C MET A 191 -9.69 -12.67 -8.34
N GLY A 192 -10.59 -13.66 -8.32
CA GLY A 192 -11.97 -13.50 -8.79
C GLY A 192 -12.75 -12.48 -7.96
N LEU A 193 -12.61 -12.51 -6.63
CA LEU A 193 -13.22 -11.54 -5.72
C LEU A 193 -12.71 -10.11 -5.99
N ILE A 194 -11.40 -9.96 -6.16
CA ILE A 194 -10.75 -8.68 -6.50
C ILE A 194 -11.23 -8.19 -7.86
N SER A 195 -11.28 -9.07 -8.85
CA SER A 195 -11.77 -8.77 -10.20
C SER A 195 -13.22 -8.30 -10.18
N LEU A 196 -14.10 -9.03 -9.50
CA LEU A 196 -15.51 -8.64 -9.31
C LEU A 196 -15.64 -7.28 -8.62
N THR A 197 -14.83 -7.04 -7.58
CA THR A 197 -14.82 -5.76 -6.86
C THR A 197 -14.33 -4.62 -7.74
N ALA A 198 -13.26 -4.84 -8.50
CA ALA A 198 -12.72 -3.85 -9.42
C ALA A 198 -13.73 -3.48 -10.51
N VAL A 199 -14.40 -4.48 -11.12
CA VAL A 199 -15.45 -4.25 -12.12
C VAL A 199 -16.63 -3.47 -11.55
N GLY A 200 -17.15 -3.87 -10.39
CA GLY A 200 -18.27 -3.16 -9.78
C GLY A 200 -17.92 -1.73 -9.38
N ALA A 201 -16.71 -1.51 -8.88
CA ALA A 201 -16.24 -0.19 -8.47
C ALA A 201 -15.88 0.69 -9.69
N PHE A 202 -15.39 0.08 -10.77
CA PHE A 202 -15.04 0.79 -12.00
C PHE A 202 -16.22 1.58 -12.57
N ASP A 203 -17.41 0.98 -12.61
CA ASP A 203 -18.65 1.63 -13.03
C ASP A 203 -19.04 2.81 -12.12
N ALA A 204 -18.73 2.72 -10.82
CA ALA A 204 -19.13 3.73 -9.83
C ALA A 204 -18.16 4.92 -9.69
N VAL A 205 -16.86 4.68 -9.78
CA VAL A 205 -15.81 5.67 -9.43
C VAL A 205 -14.67 5.79 -10.44
N GLY A 206 -14.61 4.89 -11.42
CA GLY A 206 -13.57 4.90 -12.45
C GLY A 206 -12.30 4.14 -12.07
N SER A 207 -11.53 3.74 -13.09
CA SER A 207 -10.35 2.87 -12.97
C SER A 207 -9.28 3.39 -12.02
N ILE A 208 -8.90 4.66 -12.15
CA ILE A 208 -7.79 5.27 -11.40
C ILE A 208 -8.12 5.28 -9.90
N LEU A 209 -9.36 5.64 -9.55
CA LEU A 209 -9.77 5.69 -8.15
C LEU A 209 -9.89 4.29 -7.54
N VAL A 210 -10.35 3.29 -8.31
CA VAL A 210 -10.34 1.88 -7.86
C VAL A 210 -8.93 1.46 -7.47
N VAL A 211 -7.95 1.66 -8.35
CA VAL A 211 -6.55 1.30 -8.08
C VAL A 211 -6.03 2.05 -6.84
N ALA A 212 -6.30 3.35 -6.72
CA ALA A 212 -5.90 4.12 -5.54
C ALA A 212 -6.50 3.57 -4.24
N LEU A 213 -7.79 3.25 -4.21
CA LEU A 213 -8.50 2.71 -3.03
C LEU A 213 -8.08 1.27 -2.69
N MET A 214 -7.72 0.46 -3.68
CA MET A 214 -7.26 -0.92 -3.49
C MET A 214 -5.80 -1.01 -3.04
N ILE A 215 -5.01 0.05 -3.17
CA ILE A 215 -3.57 0.03 -2.88
C ILE A 215 -3.21 0.95 -1.71
N ALA A 216 -3.56 2.24 -1.78
CA ALA A 216 -3.04 3.24 -0.84
C ALA A 216 -3.56 3.07 0.60
N PRO A 217 -4.87 2.89 0.89
CA PRO A 217 -5.33 2.63 2.24
C PRO A 217 -4.78 1.32 2.84
N PRO A 218 -4.76 0.18 2.10
CA PRO A 218 -4.07 -1.03 2.55
C PRO A 218 -2.59 -0.84 2.85
N ALA A 219 -1.84 -0.15 1.98
CA ALA A 219 -0.42 0.14 2.18
C ALA A 219 -0.20 1.03 3.41
N THR A 220 -1.10 1.99 3.64
CA THR A 220 -1.09 2.82 4.84
C THR A 220 -1.35 1.99 6.10
N ALA A 221 -2.34 1.11 6.06
CA ALA A 221 -2.65 0.20 7.18
C ALA A 221 -1.49 -0.77 7.48
N TYR A 222 -0.77 -1.22 6.45
CA TYR A 222 0.42 -2.07 6.60
C TYR A 222 1.55 -1.40 7.42
N LEU A 223 1.66 -0.07 7.36
CA LEU A 223 2.64 0.67 8.15
C LEU A 223 2.23 0.78 9.62
N LEU A 224 0.92 0.73 9.92
CA LEU A 224 0.36 0.98 11.25
C LEU A 224 0.24 -0.28 12.12
N THR A 225 0.15 -1.49 11.55
CA THR A 225 -0.11 -2.71 12.32
C THR A 225 0.52 -3.96 11.71
N ASP A 226 0.95 -4.88 12.58
CA ASP A 226 1.46 -6.21 12.21
C ASP A 226 0.38 -7.30 12.19
N SER A 227 -0.84 -7.00 12.66
CA SER A 227 -1.95 -7.96 12.70
C SER A 227 -2.85 -7.82 11.47
N LEU A 228 -3.08 -8.92 10.74
CA LEU A 228 -3.97 -8.98 9.58
C LEU A 228 -5.39 -8.49 9.89
N ALA A 229 -5.97 -8.91 11.03
CA ALA A 229 -7.32 -8.49 11.40
C ALA A 229 -7.42 -6.97 11.62
N ARG A 230 -6.43 -6.40 12.32
CA ARG A 230 -6.35 -4.94 12.50
C ARG A 230 -6.08 -4.23 11.18
N MET A 231 -5.29 -4.83 10.29
CA MET A 231 -4.98 -4.27 8.97
C MET A 231 -6.23 -4.16 8.10
N LEU A 232 -7.12 -5.16 8.10
CA LEU A 232 -8.41 -5.10 7.39
C LEU A 232 -9.29 -3.96 7.89
N ILE A 233 -9.39 -3.81 9.22
CA ILE A 233 -10.19 -2.74 9.85
C ILE A 233 -9.59 -1.36 9.52
N TYR A 234 -8.29 -1.17 9.75
CA TYR A 234 -7.63 0.10 9.48
C TYR A 234 -7.66 0.46 8.00
N SER A 235 -7.48 -0.50 7.10
CA SER A 235 -7.59 -0.29 5.66
C SER A 235 -8.95 0.28 5.27
N GLY A 236 -10.04 -0.37 5.73
CA GLY A 236 -11.40 0.11 5.47
C GLY A 236 -11.69 1.50 6.07
N LEU A 237 -11.28 1.74 7.32
CA LEU A 237 -11.47 3.03 7.98
C LEU A 237 -10.70 4.15 7.28
N LEU A 238 -9.42 3.92 6.94
CA LEU A 238 -8.59 4.90 6.24
C LEU A 238 -9.13 5.18 4.83
N ALA A 239 -9.68 4.18 4.15
CA ALA A 239 -10.31 4.36 2.86
C ALA A 239 -11.56 5.24 2.95
N ILE A 240 -12.44 5.00 3.93
CA ILE A 240 -13.63 5.83 4.18
C ILE A 240 -13.23 7.27 4.53
N VAL A 241 -12.28 7.45 5.45
CA VAL A 241 -11.79 8.78 5.84
C VAL A 241 -11.20 9.52 4.63
N SER A 242 -10.43 8.83 3.79
CA SER A 242 -9.86 9.41 2.57
C SER A 242 -10.93 9.74 1.53
N ALA A 243 -11.98 8.93 1.41
CA ALA A 243 -13.09 9.17 0.51
C ALA A 243 -13.89 10.41 0.91
N ILE A 244 -14.27 10.52 2.19
CA ILE A 244 -15.00 11.67 2.72
C ILE A 244 -14.13 12.94 2.66
N GLY A 245 -12.88 12.85 3.12
CA GLY A 245 -11.94 13.97 3.09
C GLY A 245 -11.64 14.45 1.67
N GLY A 246 -11.46 13.50 0.74
CA GLY A 246 -11.24 13.78 -0.68
C GLY A 246 -12.44 14.40 -1.37
N TYR A 247 -13.67 14.01 -0.99
CA TYR A 247 -14.88 14.67 -1.47
C TYR A 247 -14.93 16.15 -1.06
N TRP A 248 -14.64 16.47 0.21
CA TRP A 248 -14.61 17.85 0.67
C TRP A 248 -13.47 18.65 0.03
N LEU A 249 -12.33 18.00 -0.21
CA LEU A 249 -11.22 18.60 -0.96
C LEU A 249 -11.64 18.94 -2.40
N ALA A 250 -12.34 18.03 -3.08
CA ALA A 250 -12.89 18.27 -4.41
C ALA A 250 -13.82 19.48 -4.42
N HIS A 251 -14.70 19.57 -3.42
CA HIS A 251 -15.65 20.67 -3.29
C HIS A 251 -14.98 22.02 -3.04
N GLY A 252 -13.90 22.05 -2.26
CA GLY A 252 -13.14 23.27 -1.98
C GLY A 252 -12.26 23.73 -3.15
N LEU A 253 -11.77 22.80 -3.97
CA LEU A 253 -10.87 23.08 -5.10
C LEU A 253 -11.56 23.17 -6.46
N ASP A 254 -12.86 22.87 -6.52
CA ASP A 254 -13.62 22.71 -7.76
C ASP A 254 -12.92 21.74 -8.75
N ALA A 255 -12.44 20.62 -8.19
CA ALA A 255 -11.67 19.61 -8.91
C ALA A 255 -12.44 18.28 -9.02
N SER A 256 -11.93 17.34 -9.82
CA SER A 256 -12.56 16.03 -9.96
C SER A 256 -12.63 15.29 -8.62
N ILE A 257 -13.80 14.71 -8.31
CA ILE A 257 -14.02 13.99 -7.04
C ILE A 257 -13.08 12.78 -6.96
N ALA A 258 -12.98 12.01 -8.05
CA ALA A 258 -12.10 10.85 -8.14
C ALA A 258 -10.62 11.22 -7.92
N GLY A 259 -10.13 12.26 -8.60
CA GLY A 259 -8.74 12.75 -8.44
C GLY A 259 -8.45 13.28 -7.04
N SER A 260 -9.40 13.98 -6.44
CA SER A 260 -9.28 14.52 -5.08
C SER A 260 -9.30 13.43 -4.02
N MET A 261 -10.13 12.40 -4.18
CA MET A 261 -10.12 11.20 -3.32
C MET A 261 -8.80 10.44 -3.43
N ALA A 262 -8.29 10.23 -4.65
CA ALA A 262 -6.98 9.61 -4.86
C ALA A 262 -5.87 10.44 -4.19
N THR A 263 -5.90 11.76 -4.35
CA THR A 263 -4.94 12.67 -3.72
C THR A 263 -5.00 12.58 -2.19
N MET A 264 -6.21 12.53 -1.62
CA MET A 264 -6.40 12.40 -0.17
C MET A 264 -5.83 11.07 0.34
N THR A 265 -6.03 9.96 -0.37
CA THR A 265 -5.39 8.68 0.01
C THR A 265 -3.86 8.78 0.03
N GLY A 266 -3.28 9.50 -0.95
CA GLY A 266 -1.84 9.79 -1.00
C GLY A 266 -1.34 10.67 0.14
N ILE A 267 -2.09 11.71 0.51
CA ILE A 267 -1.78 12.58 1.66
C ILE A 267 -1.79 11.77 2.96
N VAL A 268 -2.84 10.96 3.18
CA VAL A 268 -2.97 10.12 4.36
C VAL A 268 -1.82 9.11 4.43
N PHE A 269 -1.48 8.46 3.31
CA PHE A 269 -0.32 7.58 3.21
C PHE A 269 0.98 8.30 3.57
N LEU A 270 1.23 9.48 3.00
CA LEU A 270 2.45 10.25 3.21
C LEU A 270 2.60 10.68 4.68
N LEU A 271 1.52 11.14 5.31
CA LEU A 271 1.51 11.48 6.73
C LEU A 271 1.88 10.27 7.60
N VAL A 272 1.24 9.13 7.37
CA VAL A 272 1.54 7.90 8.11
C VAL A 272 2.98 7.44 7.85
N PHE A 273 3.44 7.50 6.60
CA PHE A 273 4.80 7.12 6.21
C PHE A 273 5.88 7.98 6.88
N LEU A 274 5.62 9.28 7.09
CA LEU A 274 6.56 10.16 7.78
C LEU A 274 6.52 9.96 9.30
N PHE A 275 5.33 9.89 9.90
CA PHE A 275 5.14 10.04 11.35
C PHE A 275 4.96 8.73 12.13
N THR A 276 4.88 7.57 11.48
CA THR A 276 4.70 6.29 12.20
C THR A 276 5.88 6.02 13.16
N PRO A 277 5.66 5.76 14.47
CA PRO A 277 6.73 5.64 15.47
C PRO A 277 7.68 4.45 15.29
N SER A 278 7.20 3.36 14.69
CA SER A 278 7.96 2.10 14.54
C SER A 278 8.61 1.95 13.17
N ARG A 279 7.94 2.41 12.11
CA ARG A 279 8.32 2.21 10.71
C ARG A 279 8.45 3.50 9.90
N GLY A 280 8.12 4.65 10.48
CA GLY A 280 8.14 5.93 9.78
C GLY A 280 9.55 6.44 9.54
N LEU A 281 9.73 7.21 8.47
CA LEU A 281 11.05 7.73 8.08
C LEU A 281 11.70 8.57 9.19
N ILE A 282 10.92 9.41 9.88
CA ILE A 282 11.43 10.29 10.94
C ILE A 282 11.91 9.46 12.14
N ALA A 283 11.14 8.43 12.51
CA ALA A 283 11.51 7.53 13.60
C ALA A 283 12.79 6.74 13.26
N ILE A 284 12.91 6.26 12.02
CA ILE A 284 14.11 5.55 11.55
C ILE A 284 15.32 6.49 11.53
N ALA A 285 15.17 7.71 11.00
CA ALA A 285 16.24 8.71 10.95
C ALA A 285 16.72 9.08 12.36
N ARG A 286 15.78 9.29 13.29
CA ARG A 286 16.09 9.56 14.70
C ARG A 286 16.82 8.41 15.36
N ARG A 287 16.34 7.17 15.22
CA ARG A 287 17.01 5.97 15.78
C ARG A 287 18.40 5.79 15.21
N ARG A 288 18.58 5.94 13.89
CA ARG A 288 19.91 5.86 13.26
C ARG A 288 20.85 6.94 13.77
N HIS A 289 20.34 8.15 13.98
CA HIS A 289 21.12 9.25 14.54
C HIS A 289 21.54 8.95 15.99
N GLU A 290 20.60 8.52 16.84
CA GLU A 290 20.87 8.11 18.22
C GLU A 290 21.90 6.95 18.26
N GLN A 291 21.71 5.91 17.43
CA GLN A 291 22.65 4.78 17.31
C GLN A 291 24.04 5.20 16.83
N LYS A 292 24.14 6.15 15.88
CA LYS A 292 25.43 6.68 15.42
C LYS A 292 26.18 7.36 16.57
N PHE A 293 25.47 8.15 17.38
CA PHE A 293 26.05 8.83 18.53
C PHE A 293 26.44 7.84 19.65
N GLU A 294 25.59 6.86 19.95
CA GLU A 294 25.90 5.81 20.93
C GLU A 294 27.11 4.97 20.50
N PHE A 295 27.15 4.56 19.23
CA PHE A 295 28.27 3.82 18.67
C PHE A 295 29.57 4.62 18.76
N ALA A 296 29.56 5.88 18.33
CA ALA A 296 30.74 6.75 18.41
C ALA A 296 31.19 6.97 19.86
N MET A 297 30.25 7.18 20.80
CA MET A 297 30.55 7.27 22.22
C MET A 297 31.24 6.00 22.73
N THR A 298 30.66 4.83 22.42
CA THR A 298 31.20 3.54 22.83
C THR A 298 32.59 3.30 22.25
N SER A 299 32.79 3.59 20.95
CA SER A 299 34.09 3.46 20.30
C SER A 299 35.15 4.36 20.92
N LEU A 300 34.80 5.61 21.26
CA LEU A 300 35.70 6.53 21.96
C LEU A 300 36.11 5.98 23.33
N LEU A 301 35.14 5.52 24.13
CA LEU A 301 35.40 4.98 25.47
C LEU A 301 36.26 3.72 25.42
N ILE A 302 36.02 2.82 24.46
CA ILE A 302 36.82 1.60 24.28
C ILE A 302 38.25 1.95 23.87
N HIS A 303 38.43 2.86 22.91
CA HIS A 303 39.75 3.29 22.45
C HIS A 303 40.57 3.91 23.59
N LEU A 304 39.97 4.85 24.33
CA LEU A 304 40.63 5.44 25.50
C LEU A 304 40.98 4.38 26.55
N ALA A 305 40.10 3.39 26.78
CA ALA A 305 40.34 2.34 27.78
C ALA A 305 41.46 1.38 27.36
N GLN A 306 41.63 1.16 26.06
CA GLN A 306 42.71 0.31 25.51
C GLN A 306 44.06 1.03 25.57
N HIS A 307 44.10 2.32 25.19
CA HIS A 307 45.35 3.06 25.07
C HIS A 307 45.79 3.81 26.34
N GLU A 308 44.95 3.97 27.37
CA GLU A 308 45.29 4.69 28.62
C GLU A 308 46.53 4.11 29.34
N LYS A 309 46.85 2.82 29.16
CA LYS A 309 47.97 2.15 29.82
C LYS A 309 49.16 1.87 28.90
N GLU A 310 49.07 2.28 27.64
CA GLU A 310 50.16 2.10 26.68
C GLU A 310 51.21 3.20 26.82
N PRO A 311 52.49 2.91 26.49
CA PRO A 311 53.56 3.90 26.56
C PRO A 311 53.30 5.13 25.67
N ASP A 312 52.49 4.98 24.61
CA ASP A 312 52.13 6.04 23.67
C ASP A 312 50.76 6.70 23.99
N ALA A 313 50.21 6.50 25.19
CA ALA A 313 48.91 7.03 25.62
C ALA A 313 48.74 8.54 25.38
N ALA A 314 49.83 9.32 25.52
CA ALA A 314 49.79 10.76 25.32
C ALA A 314 49.54 11.18 23.86
N TRP A 315 49.87 10.30 22.91
CA TRP A 315 49.61 10.51 21.49
C TRP A 315 48.25 9.91 21.09
N GLU A 316 47.95 8.69 21.55
CA GLU A 316 46.72 7.96 21.18
C GLU A 316 45.43 8.55 21.80
N CYS A 317 45.52 9.17 22.98
CA CYS A 317 44.38 9.78 23.69
C CYS A 317 44.28 11.30 23.46
N ASN A 318 45.00 11.83 22.46
CA ASN A 318 44.94 13.24 22.07
C ASN A 318 43.74 13.50 21.13
N GLU A 319 43.06 14.62 21.31
CA GLU A 319 41.91 15.03 20.50
C GLU A 319 42.20 15.07 18.99
N ALA A 320 43.36 15.61 18.59
CA ALA A 320 43.74 15.72 17.18
C ALA A 320 44.04 14.34 16.54
N HIS A 321 44.54 13.39 17.33
CA HIS A 321 44.80 12.03 16.84
C HIS A 321 43.50 11.23 16.68
N LEU A 322 42.53 11.42 17.59
CA LEU A 322 41.23 10.75 17.52
C LEU A 322 40.46 11.10 16.24
N GLU A 323 40.50 12.36 15.81
CA GLU A 323 39.89 12.77 14.53
C GLU A 323 40.48 12.00 13.34
N ALA A 324 41.81 11.85 13.31
CA ALA A 324 42.52 11.15 12.25
C ALA A 324 42.32 9.62 12.30
N HIS A 325 42.34 9.04 13.51
CA HIS A 325 42.20 7.60 13.73
C HIS A 325 40.79 7.11 13.38
N PHE A 326 39.76 7.78 13.89
CA PHE A 326 38.36 7.44 13.61
C PHE A 326 37.83 7.98 12.28
N ARG A 327 38.59 8.86 11.62
CA ARG A 327 38.18 9.59 10.41
C ARG A 327 36.85 10.32 10.61
N TRP A 328 36.66 10.90 11.78
CA TRP A 328 35.48 11.70 12.08
C TRP A 328 35.65 13.12 11.55
N GLU A 329 34.56 13.73 11.10
CA GLU A 329 34.53 15.18 10.87
C GLU A 329 34.78 15.90 12.20
N SER A 330 35.59 16.96 12.21
CA SER A 330 35.98 17.65 13.44
C SER A 330 34.77 18.13 14.26
N GLU A 331 33.72 18.65 13.60
CA GLU A 331 32.47 19.03 14.30
C GLU A 331 31.73 17.84 14.95
N PHE A 332 31.87 16.64 14.41
CA PHE A 332 31.27 15.43 14.98
C PHE A 332 32.10 14.93 16.16
N ALA A 333 33.43 14.88 16.03
CA ALA A 333 34.34 14.50 17.11
C ALA A 333 34.16 15.40 18.34
N ASP A 334 34.19 16.71 18.14
CA ASP A 334 33.93 17.74 19.14
C ASP A 334 32.61 17.51 19.90
N ARG A 335 31.55 17.14 19.18
CA ARG A 335 30.23 16.90 19.77
C ARG A 335 30.21 15.64 20.62
N ILE A 336 30.92 14.60 20.20
CA ILE A 336 31.04 13.35 20.96
C ILE A 336 31.87 13.59 22.22
N ILE A 337 33.02 14.27 22.13
CA ILE A 337 33.89 14.59 23.27
C ILE A 337 33.14 15.45 24.29
N ARG A 338 32.50 16.54 23.84
CA ARG A 338 31.69 17.40 24.74
C ARG A 338 30.54 16.66 25.40
N LYS A 339 29.91 15.72 24.69
CA LYS A 339 28.83 14.91 25.25
C LYS A 339 29.39 13.90 26.27
N ALA A 340 30.52 13.25 25.98
CA ALA A 340 31.21 12.32 26.88
C ALA A 340 31.66 13.00 28.17
N GLU A 341 32.17 14.24 28.07
CA GLU A 341 32.56 15.06 29.21
C GLU A 341 31.33 15.47 30.05
N LYS A 342 30.26 15.92 29.38
CA LYS A 342 29.01 16.30 30.05
C LYS A 342 28.32 15.13 30.76
N GLU A 343 28.39 13.94 30.18
CA GLU A 343 27.87 12.69 30.78
C GLU A 343 28.82 12.11 31.84
N GLY A 344 30.00 12.73 32.06
CA GLY A 344 30.94 12.36 33.12
C GLY A 344 31.80 11.14 32.80
N PHE A 345 31.86 10.69 31.55
CA PHE A 345 32.65 9.53 31.15
C PHE A 345 34.13 9.84 30.91
N ILE A 346 34.44 11.07 30.49
CA ILE A 346 35.81 11.54 30.26
C ILE A 346 36.04 12.88 30.96
N THR A 347 37.31 13.16 31.27
CA THR A 347 37.79 14.46 31.74
C THR A 347 38.94 14.91 30.84
N LYS A 348 38.92 16.17 30.44
CA LYS A 348 40.01 16.77 29.66
C LYS A 348 41.10 17.32 30.59
N ILE A 349 42.33 16.84 30.43
CA ILE A 349 43.52 17.33 31.13
C ILE A 349 44.45 17.89 30.07
N GLU A 350 44.51 19.22 29.94
CA GLU A 350 45.18 19.90 28.82
C GLU A 350 44.63 19.44 27.46
N ASP A 351 45.44 18.75 26.64
CA ASP A 351 45.06 18.22 25.32
C ASP A 351 44.76 16.70 25.34
N LEU A 352 44.74 16.09 26.53
CA LEU A 352 44.65 14.65 26.73
C LEU A 352 43.29 14.27 27.32
N LEU A 353 42.62 13.30 26.71
CA LEU A 353 41.33 12.80 27.18
C LEU A 353 41.55 11.60 28.12
N ALA A 354 41.14 11.74 29.37
CA ALA A 354 41.27 10.67 30.37
C ALA A 354 39.88 10.12 30.75
N LEU A 355 39.78 8.79 30.91
CA LEU A 355 38.53 8.17 31.37
C LEU A 355 38.31 8.36 32.87
N THR A 356 37.08 8.69 33.24
CA THR A 356 36.62 8.66 34.63
C THR A 356 36.36 7.22 35.08
N THR A 357 36.11 7.03 36.38
CA THR A 357 35.72 5.72 36.93
C THR A 357 34.44 5.18 36.29
N GLU A 358 33.49 6.05 35.96
CA GLU A 358 32.25 5.67 35.28
C GLU A 358 32.51 5.31 33.82
N GLY A 359 33.31 6.12 33.09
CA GLY A 359 33.70 5.83 31.70
C GLY A 359 34.44 4.51 31.54
N ARG A 360 35.36 4.19 32.47
CA ARG A 360 36.06 2.87 32.46
C ARG A 360 35.11 1.71 32.69
N SER A 361 34.14 1.86 33.60
CA SER A 361 33.14 0.81 33.86
C SER A 361 32.28 0.55 32.63
N ASP A 362 31.87 1.61 31.93
CA ASP A 362 31.04 1.50 30.74
C ASP A 362 31.79 0.92 29.54
N ALA A 363 33.04 1.37 29.33
CA ALA A 363 33.94 0.78 28.32
C ALA A 363 34.13 -0.73 28.53
N GLN A 364 34.34 -1.18 29.78
CA GLN A 364 34.48 -2.60 30.08
C GLN A 364 33.19 -3.40 29.82
N LYS A 365 32.02 -2.85 30.15
CA LYS A 365 30.73 -3.49 29.83
C LYS A 365 30.53 -3.62 28.32
N ALA A 366 30.97 -2.63 27.56
CA ALA A 366 30.87 -2.64 26.10
C ALA A 366 31.82 -3.63 25.43
N ILE A 367 33.03 -3.85 25.98
CA ILE A 367 34.01 -4.83 25.46
C ILE A 367 33.54 -6.28 25.67
N VAL A 368 32.75 -6.54 26.71
CA VAL A 368 32.27 -7.89 27.09
C VAL A 368 30.96 -8.26 26.39
N ARG A 369 30.26 -7.29 25.78
CA ARG A 369 28.99 -7.46 25.06
C ARG A 369 29.21 -7.84 23.60
#